data_AF-A0A445MRQ8-F1
#
_entry.id   AF-A0A445MRQ8-F1
#
_cell.length_a   1.000
_cell.length_b   1.000
_cell.length_c   1.000
_cell.angle_alpha   90.00
_cell.angle_beta   90.00
_cell.angle_gamma   90.00
#
_symmetry.space_group_name_H-M   'P 1'
#
loop_
_entity.id
_entity.type
_entity.pdbx_description
1 polymer ?
#
loop_
_entity_poly.entity_id
_entity_poly.type
_entity_poly.pdbx_seq_one_letter_code
_entity_poly.pdbx_strand_id
1 'polypeptide(L)'
;MKMTKKFPIFDTMEDAVSALSNQWRYRKFLNRVRSGYRSMKTEMEKAKHILSRLDSGVLYHPTLMTMELLEAYGIKCELPVMAHNLEEARLKAGEIGYPVVMKIGSADISHKTDVKGVRVNIADEKGLIEAFIDIMDAITKMRKSSRIHGVILQKMIPEGMELIIGGKHDHDFGPIVMFGMGGIFVE
;
A
#
# COMPACT_ATOMS: atom_id res chain seq x y z
N MET A 1 35.67 -24.10 18.00
CA MET A 1 34.46 -23.62 18.69
C MET A 1 34.60 -22.11 18.90
N LYS A 2 34.01 -21.27 18.05
CA LYS A 2 34.14 -19.80 18.15
C LYS A 2 33.32 -19.33 19.36
N MET A 3 34.01 -18.83 20.40
CA MET A 3 33.35 -18.20 21.54
C MET A 3 32.66 -16.91 21.07
N THR A 4 31.34 -16.91 21.02
CA THR A 4 30.53 -15.70 20.87
C THR A 4 30.67 -14.87 22.15
N LYS A 5 31.56 -13.86 22.13
CA LYS A 5 31.71 -12.94 23.26
C LYS A 5 30.43 -12.10 23.40
N LYS A 6 30.02 -11.81 24.65
CA LYS A 6 28.82 -11.02 25.01
C LYS A 6 28.93 -9.51 24.73
N PHE A 7 30.00 -9.07 24.08
CA PHE A 7 30.31 -7.67 23.86
C PHE A 7 30.99 -7.49 22.51
N PRO A 8 30.77 -6.34 21.84
CA PRO A 8 31.38 -6.07 20.54
C PRO A 8 32.90 -6.00 20.67
N ILE A 9 33.59 -6.67 19.76
CA ILE A 9 35.04 -6.58 19.58
C ILE A 9 35.26 -5.80 18.29
N PHE A 10 36.10 -4.78 18.35
CA PHE A 10 36.45 -3.96 17.19
C PHE A 10 37.91 -4.22 16.83
N ASP A 11 38.21 -4.26 15.53
CA ASP A 11 39.55 -4.53 15.03
C ASP A 11 40.48 -3.32 15.17
N THR A 12 39.90 -2.11 15.23
CA THR A 12 40.61 -0.85 15.38
C THR A 12 40.03 0.02 16.50
N MET A 13 40.83 0.97 16.99
CA MET A 13 40.36 1.95 17.98
C MET A 13 39.34 2.91 17.35
N GLU A 14 39.53 3.26 16.07
CA GLU A 14 38.67 4.14 15.28
C GLU A 14 37.25 3.58 15.14
N ASP A 15 37.11 2.27 14.91
CA ASP A 15 35.82 1.59 14.85
C ASP A 15 35.12 1.59 16.20
N ALA A 16 35.86 1.32 17.28
CA ALA A 16 35.33 1.35 18.64
C ALA A 16 34.81 2.76 19.01
N VAL A 17 35.60 3.80 18.73
CA VAL A 17 35.21 5.20 18.98
C VAL A 17 34.03 5.62 18.09
N SER A 18 34.01 5.21 16.82
CA SER A 18 32.90 5.53 15.90
C SER A 18 31.60 4.87 16.32
N ALA A 19 31.65 3.60 16.74
CA ALA A 19 30.49 2.88 17.26
C ALA A 19 29.94 3.55 18.53
N LEU A 20 30.81 3.89 19.49
CA LEU A 20 30.42 4.63 20.71
C LEU A 20 29.81 6.00 20.38
N SER A 21 30.39 6.73 19.44
CA SER A 21 29.88 8.05 18.99
C SER A 21 28.48 7.93 18.38
N ASN A 22 28.26 6.93 17.53
CA ASN A 22 26.95 6.66 16.94
C ASN A 22 25.92 6.22 17.99
N GLN A 23 26.31 5.39 18.95
CA GLN A 23 25.44 4.99 20.05
C GLN A 23 25.06 6.19 20.94
N TRP A 24 26.00 7.09 21.22
CA TRP A 24 25.73 8.33 21.96
C TRP A 24 24.81 9.27 21.18
N ARG A 25 25.03 9.46 19.87
CA ARG A 25 24.14 10.24 18.99
C ARG A 25 22.73 9.66 18.97
N TYR A 26 22.61 8.34 18.88
CA TYR A 26 21.34 7.64 18.92
C TYR A 26 20.63 7.82 20.27
N ARG A 27 21.35 7.71 21.40
CA ARG A 27 20.81 7.98 22.73
C ARG A 27 20.33 9.42 22.87
N LYS A 28 21.09 10.39 22.36
CA LYS A 28 20.70 11.81 22.33
C LYS A 28 19.45 12.04 21.48
N PHE A 29 19.36 11.38 20.33
CA PHE A 29 18.17 11.39 19.48
C PHE A 29 16.94 10.82 20.21
N LEU A 30 17.08 9.69 20.93
CA LEU A 30 15.98 9.10 21.70
C LEU A 30 15.50 10.01 22.84
N ASN A 31 16.42 10.76 23.45
CA ASN A 31 16.14 11.68 24.55
C ASN A 31 15.71 13.09 24.11
N ARG A 32 15.68 13.37 22.79
CA ARG A 32 15.22 14.68 22.30
C ARG A 32 13.77 14.89 22.68
N VAL A 33 13.38 16.14 23.00
CA VAL A 33 11.97 16.50 23.17
C VAL A 33 11.25 16.15 21.88
N ARG A 34 10.35 15.16 21.95
CA ARG A 34 9.53 14.79 20.80
C ARG A 34 8.58 15.96 20.55
N SER A 35 8.64 16.54 19.36
CA SER A 35 7.53 17.38 18.89
C SER A 35 6.24 16.59 19.07
N GLY A 36 5.24 17.17 19.72
CA GLY A 36 3.95 16.51 19.88
C GLY A 36 3.47 16.03 18.51
N TYR A 37 3.19 14.73 18.39
CA TYR A 37 2.57 14.22 17.18
C TYR A 37 1.10 14.61 17.24
N ARG A 38 0.55 15.07 16.12
CA ARG A 38 -0.90 15.24 16.02
C ARG A 38 -1.52 13.85 16.14
N SER A 39 -2.27 13.63 17.22
CA SER A 39 -3.02 12.38 17.37
C SER A 39 -3.99 12.24 16.19
N MET A 40 -3.88 11.15 15.45
CA MET A 40 -4.88 10.78 14.45
C MET A 40 -5.99 10.01 15.17
N LYS A 41 -7.24 10.38 14.90
CA LYS A 41 -8.40 9.61 15.40
C LYS A 41 -8.30 8.20 14.80
N THR A 42 -8.05 7.22 15.67
CA THR A 42 -7.84 5.83 15.27
C THR A 42 -8.98 4.98 15.82
N GLU A 43 -9.64 4.23 14.96
CA GLU A 43 -10.69 3.29 15.32
C GLU A 43 -10.09 1.90 15.53
N MET A 44 -9.44 1.71 16.69
CA MET A 44 -8.66 0.50 16.98
C MET A 44 -9.48 -0.79 16.89
N GLU A 45 -10.75 -0.75 17.29
CA GLU A 45 -11.64 -1.92 17.21
C GLU A 45 -12.00 -2.27 15.75
N LYS A 46 -12.22 -1.25 14.89
CA LYS A 46 -12.41 -1.46 13.44
C LYS A 46 -11.16 -2.08 12.82
N ALA A 47 -9.98 -1.58 13.16
CA ALA A 47 -8.70 -2.11 12.67
C ALA A 47 -8.48 -3.57 13.09
N LYS A 48 -8.69 -3.91 14.37
CA LYS A 48 -8.61 -5.31 14.86
C LYS A 48 -9.60 -6.22 14.13
N HIS A 49 -10.82 -5.76 13.92
CA HIS A 49 -11.85 -6.51 13.20
C HIS A 49 -11.50 -6.72 11.72
N ILE A 50 -10.84 -5.77 11.06
CA ILE A 50 -10.34 -5.95 9.69
C ILE A 50 -9.21 -7.00 9.69
N LEU A 51 -8.29 -6.93 10.65
CA LEU A 51 -7.15 -7.85 10.74
C LEU A 51 -7.58 -9.29 11.08
N SER A 52 -8.58 -9.50 11.94
CA SER A 52 -9.06 -10.84 12.29
C SER A 52 -9.68 -11.59 11.09
N ARG A 53 -10.12 -10.88 10.06
CA ARG A 53 -10.60 -11.47 8.80
C ARG A 53 -9.46 -12.01 7.92
N LEU A 54 -8.20 -11.63 8.17
CA LEU A 54 -7.05 -12.21 7.46
C LEU A 54 -6.82 -13.67 7.91
N ASP A 55 -7.02 -13.93 9.19
CA ASP A 55 -6.82 -15.26 9.78
C ASP A 55 -7.91 -16.26 9.36
N SER A 56 -9.08 -15.78 8.91
CA SER A 56 -10.22 -16.62 8.56
C SER A 56 -10.16 -17.20 7.14
N GLY A 57 -9.13 -16.90 6.35
CA GLY A 57 -8.94 -17.48 5.01
C GLY A 57 -9.98 -17.04 3.97
N VAL A 58 -10.80 -16.04 4.29
CA VAL A 58 -11.75 -15.44 3.34
C VAL A 58 -10.94 -14.78 2.22
N LEU A 59 -11.20 -15.17 0.97
CA LEU A 59 -10.63 -14.55 -0.24
C LEU A 59 -11.08 -13.09 -0.31
N TYR A 60 -10.32 -12.21 0.33
CA TYR A 60 -10.51 -10.78 0.24
C TYR A 60 -9.44 -10.17 -0.66
N HIS A 61 -9.86 -9.25 -1.51
CA HIS A 61 -8.91 -8.58 -2.39
C HIS A 61 -8.00 -7.67 -1.54
N PRO A 62 -6.65 -7.86 -1.55
CA PRO A 62 -5.74 -7.14 -0.65
C PRO A 62 -5.94 -5.62 -0.66
N THR A 63 -6.13 -5.03 -1.85
CA THR A 63 -6.38 -3.58 -2.00
C THR A 63 -7.60 -3.06 -1.22
N LEU A 64 -8.72 -3.78 -1.16
CA LEU A 64 -9.92 -3.30 -0.45
C LEU A 64 -9.65 -3.24 1.05
N MET A 65 -9.11 -4.32 1.62
CA MET A 65 -8.79 -4.40 3.05
C MET A 65 -7.73 -3.37 3.46
N THR A 66 -6.68 -3.21 2.65
CA THR A 66 -5.63 -2.23 2.95
C THR A 66 -6.21 -0.83 3.03
N MET A 67 -7.10 -0.44 2.11
CA MET A 67 -7.71 0.90 2.13
C MET A 67 -8.66 1.08 3.32
N GLU A 68 -9.47 0.08 3.65
CA GLU A 68 -10.31 0.10 4.87
C GLU A 68 -9.47 0.23 6.15
N LEU A 69 -8.33 -0.46 6.20
CA LEU A 69 -7.43 -0.41 7.33
C LEU A 69 -6.79 0.97 7.47
N LEU A 70 -6.28 1.54 6.37
CA LEU A 70 -5.72 2.89 6.36
C LEU A 70 -6.73 3.92 6.85
N GLU A 71 -7.97 3.84 6.39
CA GLU A 71 -9.06 4.70 6.86
C GLU A 71 -9.31 4.55 8.37
N ALA A 72 -9.30 3.32 8.90
CA ALA A 72 -9.45 3.06 10.33
C ALA A 72 -8.32 3.69 11.18
N TYR A 73 -7.14 3.89 10.60
CA TYR A 73 -6.01 4.62 11.20
C TYR A 73 -6.06 6.15 10.97
N GLY A 74 -7.15 6.66 10.38
CA GLY A 74 -7.33 8.09 10.12
C GLY A 74 -6.58 8.59 8.88
N ILE A 75 -6.06 7.69 8.05
CA ILE A 75 -5.39 8.03 6.78
C ILE A 75 -6.49 8.18 5.73
N LYS A 76 -6.71 9.41 5.28
CA LYS A 76 -7.72 9.71 4.25
C LYS A 76 -7.35 9.02 2.94
N CYS A 77 -8.23 8.14 2.49
CA CYS A 77 -8.10 7.39 1.24
C CYS A 77 -9.45 7.41 0.51
N GLU A 78 -9.43 7.48 -0.81
CA GLU A 78 -10.63 7.20 -1.60
C GLU A 78 -10.91 5.69 -1.53
N LEU A 79 -12.07 5.28 -1.01
CA LEU A 79 -12.36 3.86 -0.84
C LEU A 79 -12.64 3.21 -2.20
N PRO A 80 -11.91 2.13 -2.56
CA PRO A 80 -12.21 1.38 -3.77
C PRO A 80 -13.44 0.51 -3.60
N VAL A 81 -14.16 0.26 -4.71
CA VAL A 81 -15.32 -0.63 -4.76
C VAL A 81 -15.11 -1.69 -5.83
N MET A 82 -15.34 -2.96 -5.50
CA MET A 82 -15.30 -4.07 -6.45
C MET A 82 -16.54 -4.08 -7.33
N ALA A 83 -16.44 -4.38 -8.62
CA ALA A 83 -17.55 -4.68 -9.52
C ALA A 83 -17.24 -5.97 -10.29
N HIS A 84 -18.18 -6.91 -10.33
CA HIS A 84 -18.00 -8.24 -10.90
C HIS A 84 -18.39 -8.32 -12.38
N ASN A 85 -19.15 -7.35 -12.88
CA ASN A 85 -19.59 -7.25 -14.26
C ASN A 85 -19.74 -5.79 -14.70
N LEU A 86 -20.01 -5.58 -16.00
CA LEU A 86 -20.11 -4.25 -16.59
C LEU A 86 -21.26 -3.41 -16.01
N GLU A 87 -22.43 -4.01 -15.78
CA GLU A 87 -23.59 -3.29 -15.25
C GLU A 87 -23.35 -2.81 -13.82
N GLU A 88 -22.74 -3.66 -12.99
CA GLU A 88 -22.31 -3.30 -11.64
C GLU A 88 -21.23 -2.21 -11.67
N ALA A 89 -20.30 -2.27 -12.62
CA ALA A 89 -19.28 -1.24 -12.80
C ALA A 89 -19.91 0.12 -13.16
N ARG A 90 -20.90 0.14 -14.07
CA ARG A 90 -21.64 1.37 -14.46
C ARG A 90 -22.35 2.00 -13.27
N LEU A 91 -23.09 1.18 -12.51
CA LEU A 91 -23.80 1.65 -11.32
C LEU A 91 -22.84 2.25 -10.28
N LYS A 92 -21.77 1.52 -9.95
CA LYS A 92 -20.76 1.98 -8.96
C LYS A 92 -19.98 3.20 -9.42
N ALA A 93 -19.63 3.29 -10.69
CA ALA A 93 -19.01 4.49 -11.25
C ALA A 93 -19.94 5.71 -11.19
N GLY A 94 -21.24 5.51 -11.41
CA GLY A 94 -22.26 6.54 -11.25
C GLY A 94 -22.36 7.05 -9.80
N GLU A 95 -22.27 6.15 -8.82
CA GLU A 95 -22.28 6.50 -7.38
C GLU A 95 -21.00 7.23 -6.94
N ILE A 96 -19.83 6.79 -7.41
CA ILE A 96 -18.53 7.44 -7.12
C ILE A 96 -18.43 8.82 -7.79
N GLY A 97 -18.98 8.92 -9.01
CA GLY A 97 -18.86 10.08 -9.88
C GLY A 97 -17.51 10.15 -10.60
N TYR A 98 -17.53 10.61 -11.85
CA TYR A 98 -16.34 10.73 -12.70
C TYR A 98 -15.44 11.94 -12.34
N PRO A 99 -14.14 11.93 -12.70
CA PRO A 99 -13.42 10.80 -13.31
C PRO A 99 -13.11 9.67 -12.30
N VAL A 100 -13.04 8.45 -12.81
CA VAL A 100 -12.71 7.24 -12.03
C VAL A 100 -11.47 6.52 -12.57
N VAL A 101 -10.89 5.68 -11.73
CA VAL A 101 -9.84 4.71 -12.07
C VAL A 101 -10.44 3.31 -12.00
N MET A 102 -10.16 2.48 -13.00
CA MET A 102 -10.50 1.07 -13.03
C MET A 102 -9.24 0.22 -12.96
N LYS A 103 -9.21 -0.75 -12.04
CA LYS A 103 -8.08 -1.66 -11.80
C LYS A 103 -8.57 -3.10 -11.85
N ILE A 104 -7.74 -4.06 -12.25
CA ILE A 104 -8.11 -5.48 -12.16
C ILE A 104 -8.32 -5.87 -10.70
N GLY A 105 -9.43 -6.56 -10.42
CA GLY A 105 -9.74 -7.19 -9.15
C GLY A 105 -9.28 -8.65 -9.11
N SER A 106 -7.97 -8.87 -8.99
CA SER A 106 -7.39 -10.22 -8.84
C SER A 106 -6.35 -10.20 -7.72
N ALA A 107 -6.48 -11.13 -6.79
CA ALA A 107 -5.53 -11.35 -5.70
C ALA A 107 -4.20 -11.95 -6.21
N ASP A 108 -4.23 -12.61 -7.38
CA ASP A 108 -3.08 -13.31 -7.95
C ASP A 108 -2.17 -12.38 -8.79
N ILE A 109 -2.55 -11.11 -8.97
CA ILE A 109 -1.81 -10.12 -9.76
C ILE A 109 -1.34 -8.98 -8.85
N SER A 110 -0.08 -9.06 -8.42
CA SER A 110 0.58 -8.03 -7.60
C SER A 110 0.91 -6.77 -8.42
N HIS A 111 1.50 -6.92 -9.61
CA HIS A 111 1.83 -5.80 -10.51
C HIS A 111 0.76 -5.61 -11.59
N LYS A 112 -0.26 -4.80 -11.29
CA LYS A 112 -1.43 -4.58 -12.15
C LYS A 112 -1.13 -3.71 -13.37
N THR A 113 -0.16 -2.81 -13.28
CA THR A 113 0.23 -1.92 -14.39
C THR A 113 0.95 -2.70 -15.49
N ASP A 114 1.79 -3.67 -15.11
CA ASP A 114 2.58 -4.50 -16.04
C ASP A 114 1.70 -5.37 -16.94
N VAL A 115 0.46 -5.65 -16.50
CA VAL A 115 -0.53 -6.41 -17.27
C VAL A 115 -1.55 -5.52 -17.99
N LYS A 116 -1.29 -4.20 -18.11
CA LYS A 116 -2.27 -3.21 -18.57
C LYS A 116 -3.60 -3.30 -17.81
N GLY A 117 -3.55 -3.69 -16.55
CA GLY A 117 -4.71 -3.93 -15.68
C GLY A 117 -5.20 -2.68 -14.96
N VAL A 118 -4.77 -1.50 -15.39
CA VAL A 118 -5.19 -0.22 -14.84
C VAL A 118 -5.59 0.69 -16.01
N ARG A 119 -6.74 1.35 -15.86
CA ARG A 119 -7.22 2.44 -16.71
C ARG A 119 -7.52 3.63 -15.80
N VAL A 120 -6.85 4.74 -16.03
CA VAL A 120 -6.99 5.97 -15.26
C VAL A 120 -7.77 7.01 -16.07
N ASN A 121 -8.23 8.05 -15.40
CA ASN A 121 -8.88 9.20 -16.03
C ASN A 121 -10.09 8.82 -16.91
N ILE A 122 -10.90 7.85 -16.46
CA ILE A 122 -12.14 7.50 -17.14
C ILE A 122 -13.14 8.62 -16.84
N ALA A 123 -13.47 9.42 -17.84
CA ALA A 123 -14.21 10.67 -17.67
C ALA A 123 -15.74 10.51 -17.70
N ASP A 124 -16.24 9.43 -18.29
CA ASP A 124 -17.66 9.17 -18.46
C ASP A 124 -17.95 7.67 -18.59
N GLU A 125 -19.24 7.37 -18.73
CA GLU A 125 -19.75 6.01 -18.85
C GLU A 125 -19.30 5.30 -20.13
N LYS A 126 -19.14 6.04 -21.24
CA LYS A 126 -18.66 5.46 -22.48
C LYS A 126 -17.22 4.99 -22.32
N GLY A 127 -16.36 5.83 -21.76
CA GLY A 127 -14.98 5.48 -21.42
C GLY A 127 -14.89 4.34 -20.41
N LEU A 128 -15.86 4.23 -19.49
CA LEU A 128 -15.95 3.12 -18.55
C LEU A 128 -16.18 1.78 -19.25
N ILE A 129 -17.13 1.74 -20.21
CA ILE A 129 -17.43 0.54 -20.99
C ILE A 129 -16.20 0.12 -21.81
N GLU A 130 -15.57 1.08 -22.49
CA GLU A 130 -14.35 0.84 -23.27
C GLU A 130 -13.23 0.29 -22.37
N ALA A 131 -12.97 0.93 -21.23
CA ALA A 131 -11.95 0.50 -20.26
C ALA A 131 -12.22 -0.91 -19.69
N PHE A 132 -13.48 -1.26 -19.44
CA PHE A 132 -13.86 -2.58 -18.94
C PHE A 132 -13.54 -3.67 -19.97
N ILE A 133 -13.99 -3.49 -21.21
CA ILE A 133 -13.75 -4.43 -22.31
C ILE A 133 -12.25 -4.61 -22.51
N ASP A 134 -11.52 -3.51 -22.59
CA ASP A 134 -10.06 -3.46 -22.72
C ASP A 134 -9.32 -4.31 -21.67
N ILE A 135 -9.71 -4.15 -20.41
CA ILE A 135 -9.10 -4.88 -19.29
C ILE A 135 -9.42 -6.37 -19.39
N MET A 136 -10.68 -6.74 -19.66
CA MET A 136 -11.11 -8.13 -19.79
C MET A 136 -10.47 -8.84 -20.98
N ASP A 137 -10.29 -8.14 -22.09
CA ASP A 137 -9.59 -8.65 -23.28
C ASP A 137 -8.09 -8.86 -23.02
N ALA A 138 -7.44 -7.90 -22.36
CA ALA A 138 -6.03 -8.01 -21.99
C ALA A 138 -5.79 -9.25 -21.10
N ILE A 139 -6.66 -9.47 -20.12
CA ILE A 139 -6.68 -10.65 -19.26
C ILE A 139 -6.76 -11.94 -20.08
N THR A 140 -7.74 -12.01 -20.98
CA THR A 140 -8.05 -13.23 -21.73
C THR A 140 -6.85 -13.65 -22.59
N LYS A 141 -6.14 -12.68 -23.16
CA LYS A 141 -4.93 -12.89 -23.96
C LYS A 141 -3.74 -13.40 -23.15
N MET A 142 -3.62 -13.02 -21.88
CA MET A 142 -2.47 -13.42 -21.05
C MET A 142 -2.50 -14.89 -20.61
N ARG A 143 -3.62 -15.62 -20.77
CA ARG A 143 -3.76 -17.05 -20.41
C ARG A 143 -3.24 -17.39 -19.00
N LYS A 144 -3.25 -16.44 -18.07
CA LYS A 144 -2.92 -16.73 -16.67
C LYS A 144 -4.14 -17.39 -16.02
N SER A 145 -3.93 -18.51 -15.34
CA SER A 145 -4.93 -19.18 -14.49
C SER A 145 -5.28 -18.37 -13.23
N SER A 146 -5.09 -17.05 -13.26
CA SER A 146 -5.38 -16.16 -12.15
C SER A 146 -6.89 -16.05 -11.98
N ARG A 147 -7.37 -16.22 -10.76
CA ARG A 147 -8.78 -15.98 -10.43
C ARG A 147 -9.03 -14.48 -10.52
N ILE A 148 -9.96 -14.11 -11.40
CA ILE A 148 -10.35 -12.73 -11.62
C ILE A 148 -11.75 -12.59 -11.10
N HIS A 149 -11.88 -11.73 -10.10
CA HIS A 149 -13.14 -11.49 -9.43
C HIS A 149 -13.91 -10.34 -10.08
N GLY A 150 -13.28 -9.56 -10.96
CA GLY A 150 -13.87 -8.43 -11.64
C GLY A 150 -12.90 -7.26 -11.75
N VAL A 151 -13.42 -6.05 -11.61
CA VAL A 151 -12.66 -4.80 -11.60
C VAL A 151 -12.88 -4.05 -10.28
N ILE A 152 -11.93 -3.22 -9.92
CA ILE A 152 -11.98 -2.31 -8.78
C ILE A 152 -12.09 -0.90 -9.33
N LEU A 153 -13.12 -0.18 -8.91
CA LEU A 153 -13.34 1.23 -9.21
C LEU A 153 -12.94 2.09 -8.03
N GLN A 154 -12.38 3.26 -8.32
CA GLN A 154 -11.96 4.22 -7.30
C GLN A 154 -12.04 5.63 -7.88
N LYS A 155 -12.34 6.63 -7.05
CA LYS A 155 -12.30 8.03 -7.47
C LYS A 155 -10.89 8.42 -7.95
N MET A 156 -10.81 9.13 -9.07
CA MET A 156 -9.55 9.74 -9.50
C MET A 156 -9.37 11.07 -8.76
N ILE A 157 -8.27 11.19 -8.01
CA ILE A 157 -7.89 12.43 -7.32
C ILE A 157 -7.15 13.35 -8.33
N PRO A 158 -7.29 14.69 -8.22
CA PRO A 158 -6.51 15.62 -9.02
C PRO A 158 -5.00 15.35 -8.93
N GLU A 159 -4.27 15.79 -9.97
CA GLU A 159 -2.82 15.76 -9.95
C GLU A 159 -2.25 16.53 -8.76
N GLY A 160 -1.13 16.03 -8.25
CA GLY A 160 -0.46 16.59 -7.08
C GLY A 160 0.93 16.01 -6.90
N MET A 161 1.52 16.29 -5.74
CA MET A 161 2.82 15.71 -5.40
C MET A 161 2.66 14.26 -4.97
N GLU A 162 3.25 13.34 -5.72
CA GLU A 162 3.29 11.93 -5.35
C GLU A 162 4.47 11.67 -4.40
N LEU A 163 4.17 11.00 -3.29
CA LEU A 163 5.15 10.63 -2.27
C LEU A 163 5.06 9.13 -2.02
N ILE A 164 6.19 8.51 -1.68
CA ILE A 164 6.22 7.16 -1.14
C ILE A 164 6.56 7.19 0.34
N ILE A 165 5.79 6.42 1.12
CA ILE A 165 6.03 6.18 2.54
C ILE A 165 5.99 4.67 2.76
N GLY A 166 7.06 4.11 3.31
CA GLY A 166 7.17 2.70 3.65
C GLY A 166 7.59 2.53 5.10
N GLY A 167 7.12 1.47 5.75
CA GLY A 167 7.56 1.11 7.09
C GLY A 167 7.87 -0.38 7.14
N LYS A 168 8.98 -0.74 7.78
CA LYS A 168 9.35 -2.14 8.03
C LYS A 168 9.92 -2.25 9.43
N HIS A 169 9.63 -3.36 10.11
CA HIS A 169 10.42 -3.78 11.25
C HIS A 169 11.59 -4.60 10.76
N ASP A 170 12.78 -4.02 10.79
CA ASP A 170 14.02 -4.70 10.49
C ASP A 170 14.56 -5.43 11.72
N HIS A 171 15.21 -6.58 11.51
CA HIS A 171 15.71 -7.40 12.61
C HIS A 171 16.85 -6.73 13.37
N ASP A 172 17.75 -6.06 12.63
CA ASP A 172 18.96 -5.47 13.19
C ASP A 172 18.72 -4.01 13.62
N PHE A 173 17.94 -3.27 12.82
CA PHE A 173 17.73 -1.84 13.01
C PHE A 173 16.42 -1.47 13.72
N GLY A 174 15.52 -2.45 13.93
CA GLY A 174 14.20 -2.18 14.50
C GLY A 174 13.27 -1.46 13.51
N PRO A 175 12.37 -0.58 13.97
CA PRO A 175 11.43 0.11 13.08
C PRO A 175 12.16 1.09 12.15
N ILE A 176 12.09 0.84 10.85
CA ILE A 176 12.61 1.73 9.80
C ILE A 176 11.46 2.33 9.00
N VAL A 177 11.62 3.60 8.60
CA VAL A 177 10.67 4.33 7.77
C VAL A 177 11.39 4.85 6.54
N MET A 178 10.81 4.58 5.37
CA MET A 178 11.21 5.11 4.08
C MET A 178 10.28 6.26 3.70
N PHE A 179 10.86 7.35 3.19
CA PHE A 179 10.13 8.50 2.67
C PHE A 179 10.85 9.04 1.43
N GLY A 180 10.12 9.33 0.37
CA GLY A 180 10.69 9.85 -0.87
C GLY A 180 9.65 10.31 -1.88
N MET A 181 10.09 10.67 -3.08
CA MET A 181 9.21 10.95 -4.20
C MET A 181 8.54 9.65 -4.67
N GLY A 182 7.23 9.71 -4.88
CA GLY A 182 6.44 8.59 -5.38
C GLY A 182 6.39 8.53 -6.91
N GLY A 183 5.44 7.72 -7.40
CA GLY A 183 5.15 7.59 -8.84
C GLY A 183 5.97 6.51 -9.53
N ILE A 184 6.19 6.70 -10.83
CA ILE A 184 6.93 5.75 -11.68
C ILE A 184 8.43 5.68 -11.36
N PHE A 185 8.93 6.54 -10.46
CA PHE A 185 10.33 6.62 -10.07
C PHE A 185 10.66 5.78 -8.82
N VAL A 186 9.69 5.02 -8.32
CA VAL A 186 9.90 4.09 -7.20
C VAL A 186 10.51 2.80 -7.74
N GLU A 187 11.84 2.68 -7.65
CA GLU A 187 12.60 1.42 -7.75
C GLU A 187 13.19 1.01 -6.39
#